data_AF-A0A7V5P3S1-F1
#
_entry.id   AF-A0A7V5P3S1-F1
#
_cell.length_a   1.000
_cell.length_b   1.000
_cell.length_c   1.000
_cell.angle_alpha   90.00
_cell.angle_beta   90.00
_cell.angle_gamma   90.00
#
_symmetry.space_group_name_H-M   'P 1'
#
loop_
_entity.id
_entity.type
_entity.pdbx_description
1 polymer ?
#
loop_
_entity_poly.entity_id
_entity_poly.type
_entity_poly.pdbx_seq_one_letter_code
_entity_poly.pdbx_strand_id
1 'polypeptide(L)' 'MRLSELIDGLNVLDSNVNPDMDVSLITSDSREIIPLSIFFAVKGSKNDGLNFVSDAISRDAVVFLDREVRQI' A
#
# COMPACT_ATOMS: atom_id res chain seq x y z
N MET A 1 -13.90 -0.32 4.78
CA MET A 1 -13.41 1.04 5.09
C MET A 1 -13.13 1.71 3.76
N ARG A 2 -13.46 2.98 3.55
CA ARG A 2 -13.16 3.60 2.25
C ARG A 2 -11.70 3.99 2.18
N LEU A 3 -11.09 3.83 1.01
CA LEU A 3 -9.71 4.25 0.78
C LEU A 3 -9.54 5.76 1.06
N SER A 4 -10.50 6.58 0.64
CA SER A 4 -10.52 8.03 0.88
C SER A 4 -10.44 8.41 2.35
N GLU A 5 -11.06 7.62 3.24
CA GLU A 5 -11.01 7.84 4.69
C GLU A 5 -9.63 7.51 5.27
N LEU A 6 -8.95 6.51 4.70
CA LEU A 6 -7.65 6.04 5.18
C LEU A 6 -6.49 6.94 4.77
N ILE A 7 -6.62 7.60 3.62
CA ILE A 7 -5.60 8.51 3.07
C ILE A 7 -5.90 9.99 3.33
N ASP A 8 -6.95 10.28 4.10
CA ASP A 8 -7.26 11.65 4.49
C ASP A 8 -6.08 12.24 5.28
N GLY A 9 -5.66 13.45 4.87
CA GLY A 9 -4.47 14.10 5.42
C GLY A 9 -3.11 13.62 4.86
N LEU A 10 -3.09 12.63 3.95
CA LEU A 10 -1.87 12.26 3.23
C LEU A 10 -1.69 13.08 1.96
N ASN A 11 -0.45 13.46 1.65
CA ASN A 11 -0.11 14.09 0.38
C ASN A 11 0.06 13.04 -0.71
N VAL A 12 -1.03 12.68 -1.39
CA VAL A 12 -1.02 11.75 -2.53
C VAL A 12 -0.41 12.43 -3.74
N LEU A 13 0.77 11.96 -4.17
CA LEU A 13 1.51 12.55 -5.28
C LEU A 13 1.00 12.08 -6.65
N ASP A 14 0.57 10.83 -6.72
CA ASP A 14 -0.02 10.21 -7.91
C ASP A 14 -0.89 9.02 -7.47
N SER A 15 -1.99 8.78 -8.18
CA SER A 15 -2.88 7.64 -7.92
C SER A 15 -3.67 7.27 -9.17
N ASN A 16 -3.72 5.98 -9.49
CA ASN A 16 -4.59 5.40 -10.52
C ASN A 16 -5.74 4.57 -9.93
N VAL A 17 -6.03 4.75 -8.64
CA VAL A 17 -6.94 3.93 -7.85
C VAL A 17 -8.20 4.72 -7.51
N ASN A 18 -9.35 4.06 -7.48
CA ASN A 18 -10.61 4.68 -7.09
C ASN A 18 -10.61 4.99 -5.58
N PRO A 19 -10.67 6.27 -5.15
CA PRO A 19 -10.67 6.62 -3.72
C PRO A 19 -11.92 6.16 -2.96
N ASP A 20 -13.03 5.86 -3.63
CA ASP A 20 -14.25 5.36 -2.99
C ASP A 20 -14.29 3.84 -2.82
N MET A 21 -13.23 3.13 -3.20
CA MET A 21 -13.18 1.68 -3.05
C MET A 21 -13.13 1.24 -1.59
N ASP A 22 -13.67 0.05 -1.33
CA ASP A 22 -13.51 -0.61 -0.05
C ASP A 22 -12.12 -1.22 0.10
N VAL A 23 -11.59 -1.10 1.32
CA VAL A 23 -10.33 -1.69 1.77
C VAL A 23 -10.64 -2.74 2.82
N SER A 24 -10.11 -3.94 2.60
CA SER A 24 -10.32 -5.11 3.45
C SER A 24 -9.21 -5.29 4.49
N LEU A 25 -7.99 -4.89 4.15
CA LEU A 25 -6.79 -5.09 4.96
C LEU A 25 -5.77 -3.99 4.68
N ILE A 26 -4.98 -3.61 5.67
CA ILE A 26 -3.79 -2.79 5.52
C ILE A 26 -2.62 -3.60 6.07
N THR A 27 -1.59 -3.85 5.26
CA THR A 27 -0.43 -4.64 5.70
C THR A 27 0.87 -4.18 5.02
N SER A 28 1.98 -4.39 5.71
CA SER A 28 3.33 -4.33 5.12
C SER A 28 3.95 -5.72 4.94
N ASP A 29 3.22 -6.78 5.29
CA ASP A 29 3.62 -8.17 5.06
C ASP A 29 2.96 -8.69 3.78
N SER A 30 3.76 -8.88 2.73
CA SER A 30 3.26 -9.35 1.44
C SER A 30 2.59 -10.72 1.50
N ARG A 31 2.86 -11.51 2.55
CA ARG A 31 2.28 -12.85 2.73
C ARG A 31 0.83 -12.80 3.20
N GLU A 32 0.39 -11.68 3.77
CA GLU A 32 -0.97 -11.49 4.28
C GLU A 32 -1.93 -10.89 3.25
N ILE A 33 -1.42 -10.52 2.07
CA ILE A 33 -2.20 -9.87 1.02
C ILE A 33 -3.37 -10.76 0.58
N ILE A 34 -4.55 -10.17 0.67
CA ILE A 34 -5.82 -10.64 0.10
C ILE A 34 -6.39 -9.59 -0.87
N PRO A 35 -7.38 -9.90 -1.71
CA PRO A 35 -8.00 -8.90 -2.59
C PRO A 35 -8.48 -7.67 -1.81
N LEU A 36 -8.30 -6.49 -2.39
CA LEU A 36 -8.61 -5.19 -1.77
C LEU A 36 -7.75 -4.85 -0.53
N SER A 37 -6.59 -5.47 -0.38
CA SER A 37 -5.60 -5.05 0.60
C SER A 37 -4.88 -3.79 0.15
N ILE A 38 -4.53 -2.92 1.10
CA ILE A 38 -3.48 -1.94 0.94
C ILE A 38 -2.15 -2.58 1.36
N PHE A 39 -1.19 -2.66 0.44
CA PHE A 39 0.17 -3.07 0.71
C PHE A 39 1.12 -1.87 0.78
N PHE A 40 1.72 -1.65 1.95
CA PHE A 40 2.77 -0.65 2.13
C PHE A 40 4.15 -1.27 1.85
N ALA A 41 4.71 -0.99 0.68
CA ALA A 41 6.03 -1.49 0.31
C ALA A 41 7.11 -0.62 0.96
N VAL A 42 7.41 -0.91 2.22
CA VAL A 42 8.44 -0.19 2.98
C VAL A 42 9.83 -0.73 2.61
N LYS A 43 10.75 0.19 2.30
CA LYS A 43 12.15 -0.18 2.08
C LYS A 43 12.77 -0.66 3.39
N GLY A 44 13.31 -1.88 3.39
CA GLY A 44 13.94 -2.49 4.56
C GLY A 44 15.36 -2.95 4.29
N SER A 45 16.14 -3.12 5.36
CA SER A 45 17.53 -3.59 5.28
C SER A 45 17.66 -5.11 5.13
N LYS A 46 16.72 -5.86 5.71
CA LYS A 46 16.69 -7.34 5.64
C LYS A 46 15.83 -7.86 4.49
N ASN A 47 14.65 -7.27 4.31
CA ASN A 47 13.75 -7.52 3.20
C ASN A 47 13.32 -6.16 2.65
N ASP A 48 13.48 -5.95 1.36
CA ASP A 48 13.00 -4.74 0.69
C ASP A 48 11.56 -4.98 0.20
N GLY A 49 10.59 -4.23 0.75
CA GLY A 49 9.18 -4.31 0.37
C GLY A 49 8.96 -4.08 -1.12
N LEU A 50 9.84 -3.31 -1.78
CA LEU A 50 9.80 -3.05 -3.21
C LEU A 50 9.92 -4.33 -4.05
N ASN A 51 10.56 -5.38 -3.53
CA ASN A 51 10.68 -6.66 -4.21
C ASN A 51 9.35 -7.41 -4.34
N PHE A 52 8.33 -7.04 -3.56
CA PHE A 52 7.04 -7.74 -3.51
C PHE A 52 5.90 -6.97 -4.21
N VAL A 53 6.18 -5.82 -4.82
CA VAL A 53 5.17 -4.97 -5.48
C VAL A 53 4.46 -5.72 -6.60
N SER A 54 5.20 -6.43 -7.45
CA SER A 54 4.59 -7.17 -8.57
C SER A 54 3.68 -8.31 -8.10
N ASP A 55 4.03 -8.99 -7.00
CA ASP A 55 3.19 -10.04 -6.41
C ASP A 55 1.96 -9.45 -5.68
N ALA A 56 2.11 -8.28 -5.06
CA ALA A 56 0.98 -7.58 -4.45
C ALA A 56 -0.07 -7.18 -5.49
N ILE A 57 0.38 -6.60 -6.62
CA ILE A 57 -0.50 -6.19 -7.72
C ILE A 57 -1.22 -7.41 -8.33
N SER A 58 -0.53 -8.53 -8.50
CA SER A 58 -1.14 -9.75 -9.07
C SER A 58 -2.24 -10.36 -8.19
N ARG A 59 -2.29 -9.96 -6.91
CA ARG A 59 -3.30 -10.37 -5.91
C ARG A 59 -4.37 -9.31 -5.67
N ASP A 60 -4.53 -8.35 -6.59
CA ASP A 60 -5.50 -7.25 -6.51
C ASP A 60 -5.33 -6.37 -5.26
N ALA A 61 -4.08 -6.17 -4.82
CA ALA A 61 -3.76 -5.19 -3.80
C ALA A 61 -3.57 -3.79 -4.39
N VAL A 62 -3.99 -2.78 -3.63
CA VAL A 62 -3.56 -1.40 -3.82
C VAL A 62 -2.18 -1.24 -3.18
N VAL A 63 -1.19 -0.80 -3.94
CA VAL A 63 0.18 -0.66 -3.44
C VAL A 63 0.51 0.79 -3.15
N PHE A 64 0.96 1.06 -1.93
CA PHE A 64 1.53 2.35 -1.54
C PHE A 64 3.04 2.24 -1.46
N LEU A 65 3.70 3.14 -2.19
CA LEU A 65 5.15 3.32 -2.19
C LEU A 65 5.46 4.61 -1.47
N ASP A 66 6.29 4.54 -0.44
CA ASP A 66 6.86 5.75 0.15
C ASP A 66 8.15 6.13 -0.58
N ARG A 67 8.29 7.42 -0.89
CA ARG A 67 9.51 7.96 -1.53
C ARG A 67 10.52 8.49 -0.51
N GLU A 68 10.11 8.81 0.71
CA GLU A 68 11.00 9.27 1.78
C GLU A 68 10.46 8.97 3.19
N VAL A 69 11.15 8.06 3.90
CA VAL A 69 10.96 7.89 5.35
C VAL A 69 11.51 9.11 6.07
N ARG A 70 10.65 10.08 6.37
CA ARG A 70 10.95 11.08 7.40
C ARG A 70 10.54 10.51 8.74
N GLN A 71 11.52 9.97 9.48
CA GLN A 71 11.36 9.79 10.91
C GLN A 71 11.28 11.19 11.53
N ILE A 72 10.11 11.52 12.08
CA ILE A 72 9.92 12.69 12.94
C ILE A 72 10.37 12.33 14.35
#